data_AF-A0A2T3HQ58-F1
#
_entry.id   AF-A0A2T3HQ58-F1
#
_cell.length_a   1.000
_cell.length_b   1.000
_cell.length_c   1.000
_cell.angle_alpha   90.00
_cell.angle_beta   90.00
_cell.angle_gamma   90.00
#
_symmetry.space_group_name_H-M   'P 1'
#
loop_
_entity.id
_entity.type
_entity.pdbx_description
1 polymer ?
#
loop_
_entity_poly.entity_id
_entity_poly.type
_entity_poly.pdbx_seq_one_letter_code
_entity_poly.pdbx_strand_id
1 'polypeptide(L)'
;MATQEDFDFESFKKEAIAGLYAGKKMTGTDGVLAPMMKHFLESMMTGELEHHISESKLAGQANRKNGKSKKTVRSLSSGEFELETGRDRLGTFDPKVVPKRQLIIT
;
A
#
# COMPACT_ATOMS: atom_id res chain seq x y z
N MET A 1 9.83 6.58 -16.03
CA MET A 1 8.49 6.51 -15.38
C MET A 1 8.26 5.05 -15.09
N ALA A 2 8.22 4.62 -13.82
CA ALA A 2 7.89 3.24 -13.51
C ALA A 2 6.38 3.10 -13.73
N THR A 3 6.01 2.41 -14.81
CA THR A 3 4.65 1.97 -15.07
C THR A 3 4.25 1.06 -13.91
N GLN A 4 3.27 1.46 -13.10
CA GLN A 4 2.58 0.52 -12.24
C GLN A 4 1.99 -0.52 -13.18
N GLU A 5 2.46 -1.76 -13.10
CA GLU A 5 1.74 -2.88 -13.69
C GLU A 5 0.34 -2.89 -13.05
N ASP A 6 -0.70 -2.78 -13.87
CA ASP A 6 -2.07 -2.96 -13.40
C ASP A 6 -2.15 -4.30 -12.70
N PHE A 7 -2.62 -4.30 -11.46
CA PHE A 7 -2.79 -5.52 -10.70
C PHE A 7 -3.83 -6.39 -11.42
N ASP A 8 -3.38 -7.48 -12.04
CA ASP A 8 -4.27 -8.39 -12.76
C ASP A 8 -4.99 -9.31 -11.76
N PHE A 9 -6.23 -8.92 -11.45
CA PHE A 9 -7.11 -9.65 -10.55
C PHE A 9 -7.41 -11.07 -11.02
N GLU A 10 -7.45 -11.33 -12.33
CA GLU A 10 -7.81 -12.65 -12.86
C GLU A 10 -6.65 -13.65 -12.72
N SER A 11 -5.42 -13.22 -13.01
CA SER A 11 -4.23 -14.06 -12.76
C SER A 11 -4.03 -14.30 -11.26
N PHE A 12 -4.15 -13.25 -10.43
CA PHE A 12 -4.09 -13.38 -8.97
C PHE A 12 -5.13 -14.37 -8.44
N LYS A 13 -6.39 -14.29 -8.90
CA LYS A 13 -7.45 -15.20 -8.48
C LYS A 13 -7.11 -16.65 -8.81
N LYS A 14 -6.60 -16.92 -10.01
CA LYS A 14 -6.20 -18.28 -10.42
C LYS A 14 -5.08 -18.82 -9.55
N GLU A 15 -4.05 -18.01 -9.32
CA GLU A 15 -2.92 -18.37 -8.45
C GLU A 15 -3.37 -18.57 -7.00
N ALA A 16 -4.27 -17.72 -6.52
CA ALA A 16 -4.80 -17.79 -5.17
C ALA A 16 -5.60 -19.08 -4.95
N ILE A 17 -6.49 -19.42 -5.89
CA ILE A 17 -7.23 -20.67 -5.85
C ILE A 17 -6.28 -21.87 -5.87
N ALA A 18 -5.28 -21.87 -6.76
CA ALA A 18 -4.28 -22.94 -6.83
C ALA A 18 -3.46 -23.06 -5.52
N GLY A 19 -3.07 -21.94 -4.93
CA GLY A 19 -2.35 -21.89 -3.65
C GLY A 19 -3.17 -22.46 -2.49
N LEU A 20 -4.49 -22.22 -2.48
CA LEU A 20 -5.38 -22.79 -1.48
C LEU A 20 -5.58 -24.28 -1.64
N TYR A 21 -5.73 -24.76 -2.88
CA TYR A 21 -5.74 -26.20 -3.15
C TYR A 21 -4.41 -26.87 -2.79
N ALA A 22 -3.28 -26.16 -2.90
CA ALA A 22 -1.96 -26.63 -2.48
C ALA A 22 -1.73 -26.56 -0.95
N GLY A 23 -2.71 -26.11 -0.16
CA GLY A 23 -2.62 -26.04 1.29
C GLY A 23 -1.80 -24.86 1.82
N LYS A 24 -1.50 -23.85 0.99
CA LYS A 24 -0.91 -22.59 1.49
C LYS A 24 -1.88 -21.91 2.44
N LYS A 25 -1.35 -21.23 3.45
CA LYS A 25 -2.16 -20.49 4.41
C LYS A 25 -2.88 -19.33 3.72
N MET A 26 -4.13 -19.11 4.09
CA MET A 26 -4.93 -17.97 3.63
C MET A 26 -4.28 -16.63 4.03
N THR A 27 -3.81 -16.55 5.27
CA THR A 27 -3.19 -15.36 5.87
C THR A 27 -1.78 -15.68 6.37
N GLY A 28 -0.99 -14.64 6.63
CA GLY A 28 0.39 -14.74 7.11
C GLY A 28 1.38 -14.15 6.10
N THR A 29 2.66 -14.14 6.48
CA THR A 29 3.77 -13.53 5.73
C THR A 29 3.84 -14.01 4.28
N ASP A 30 3.59 -15.30 4.06
CA ASP A 30 3.53 -15.94 2.75
C ASP A 30 2.10 -16.41 2.41
N GLY A 31 1.11 -15.72 2.99
CA GLY A 31 -0.30 -16.00 2.78
C GLY A 31 -0.73 -15.67 1.37
N VAL A 32 -1.67 -16.45 0.85
CA VAL A 32 -2.20 -16.27 -0.50
C VAL A 32 -2.78 -14.87 -0.72
N LEU A 33 -3.33 -14.25 0.33
CA LEU A 33 -3.95 -12.92 0.27
C LEU A 33 -2.96 -11.76 0.49
N ALA A 34 -1.70 -12.03 0.84
CA ALA A 34 -0.73 -10.98 1.17
C ALA A 34 -0.49 -9.98 0.01
N PRO A 35 -0.36 -10.42 -1.27
CA PRO A 35 -0.19 -9.49 -2.40
C PRO A 35 -1.40 -8.58 -2.60
N MET A 36 -2.62 -9.11 -2.40
CA MET A 36 -3.86 -8.33 -2.52
C MET A 36 -3.96 -7.27 -1.43
N MET A 37 -3.65 -7.64 -0.18
CA MET A 37 -3.64 -6.70 0.95
C MET A 37 -2.60 -5.60 0.75
N LYS A 38 -1.40 -5.94 0.26
CA LYS A 38 -0.37 -4.97 -0.11
C LYS A 38 -0.91 -3.98 -1.14
N HIS A 39 -1.46 -4.47 -2.25
CA HIS A 39 -1.97 -3.62 -3.32
C HIS A 39 -3.10 -2.70 -2.83
N PHE A 40 -4.00 -3.22 -1.99
CA PHE A 40 -5.09 -2.44 -1.42
C PHE A 40 -4.56 -1.29 -0.54
N LEU A 41 -3.63 -1.57 0.38
CA LEU A 41 -3.04 -0.56 1.26
C LEU A 41 -2.25 0.50 0.47
N GLU A 42 -1.45 0.10 -0.52
CA GLU A 42 -0.71 1.04 -1.39
C GLU A 42 -1.66 1.94 -2.18
N SER A 43 -2.77 1.39 -2.68
CA SER A 43 -3.79 2.15 -3.42
C SER A 43 -4.50 3.16 -2.52
N MET A 44 -4.90 2.74 -1.31
CA MET A 44 -5.51 3.65 -0.34
C MET A 44 -4.57 4.81 0.02
N MET A 45 -3.29 4.50 0.33
CA MET A 45 -2.30 5.53 0.68
C MET A 45 -1.97 6.45 -0.50
N THR A 46 -1.99 5.94 -1.73
CA THR A 46 -1.81 6.75 -2.94
C THR A 46 -2.98 7.71 -3.12
N GLY A 47 -4.21 7.25 -2.91
CA GLY A 47 -5.40 8.10 -2.95
C GLY A 47 -5.38 9.20 -1.90
N GLU A 48 -5.01 8.88 -0.65
CA GLU A 48 -4.85 9.88 0.41
C GLU A 48 -3.82 10.96 0.06
N LEU A 49 -2.68 10.56 -0.52
CA LEU A 49 -1.63 11.50 -0.92
C LEU A 49 -2.10 12.42 -2.05
N GLU A 50 -2.84 11.89 -3.02
CA GLU A 50 -3.39 12.69 -4.12
C GLU A 50 -4.39 13.72 -3.63
N HIS A 51 -5.27 13.33 -2.71
CA HIS A 51 -6.20 14.23 -2.05
C HIS A 51 -5.47 15.33 -1.27
N HIS A 52 -4.46 14.98 -0.47
CA HIS A 52 -3.68 15.97 0.28
C HIS A 52 -2.99 16.99 -0.63
N ILE A 53 -2.48 16.54 -1.78
CA ILE A 53 -1.84 17.42 -2.76
C ILE A 53 -2.85 18.32 -3.47
N SER A 54 -4.04 17.81 -3.82
CA SER A 54 -5.09 18.64 -4.43
C SER A 54 -5.57 19.73 -3.46
N GLU A 55 -5.77 19.39 -2.19
CA GLU A 55 -6.11 20.36 -1.14
C GLU A 55 -5.00 21.39 -0.91
N SER A 56 -3.75 20.95 -0.84
CA SER A 56 -2.59 21.87 -0.70
C SER A 56 -2.55 22.88 -1.85
N LYS A 57 -2.81 22.43 -3.08
CA LYS A 57 -2.85 23.30 -4.27
C LYS A 57 -4.01 24.30 -4.22
N LEU A 58 -5.19 23.86 -3.78
CA LEU A 58 -6.35 24.74 -3.57
C LEU A 58 -6.06 25.81 -2.51
N ALA A 59 -5.29 25.47 -1.47
CA ALA A 59 -4.81 26.40 -0.45
C ALA A 59 -3.66 27.32 -0.92
N GLY A 60 -3.29 27.28 -2.20
CA GLY A 60 -2.21 28.11 -2.77
C GLY A 60 -0.79 27.61 -2.45
N GLN A 61 -0.63 26.43 -1.88
CA GLN A 61 0.69 25.85 -1.60
C GLN A 61 1.23 25.11 -2.82
N ALA A 62 2.50 25.35 -3.15
CA ALA A 62 3.22 24.65 -4.22
C ALA A 62 3.65 23.23 -3.79
N ASN A 63 2.69 22.40 -3.37
CA ASN A 63 2.96 21.01 -2.96
C ASN A 63 2.94 20.05 -4.15
N ARG A 64 3.80 19.03 -4.08
CA ARG A 64 3.96 18.00 -5.13
C ARG A 64 4.42 16.67 -4.53
N LYS A 65 4.21 15.57 -5.26
CA LYS A 65 4.71 14.25 -4.90
C LYS A 65 6.26 14.27 -4.89
N ASN A 66 6.87 13.65 -3.88
CA ASN A 66 8.31 13.59 -3.68
C ASN A 66 8.79 12.14 -3.57
N GLY A 67 8.64 11.41 -4.67
CA GLY A 67 9.05 10.01 -4.77
C GLY A 67 8.22 9.06 -3.91
N LYS A 68 8.74 7.83 -3.75
CA LYS A 68 8.18 6.76 -2.93
C LYS A 68 9.21 6.31 -1.90
N SER A 69 8.75 5.89 -0.73
CA SER A 69 9.54 5.29 0.34
C SER A 69 9.00 3.92 0.67
N LYS A 70 9.90 2.97 0.88
CA LYS A 70 9.59 1.61 1.34
C LYS A 70 9.40 1.61 2.86
N LYS A 71 8.39 0.88 3.33
CA LYS A 71 8.09 0.70 4.75
C LYS A 71 7.65 -0.74 4.98
N THR A 72 8.36 -1.44 5.85
CA THR A 72 7.97 -2.79 6.26
C THR A 72 6.99 -2.71 7.42
N VAL A 73 5.83 -3.35 7.26
CA VAL A 73 4.74 -3.30 8.25
C VAL A 73 4.36 -4.72 8.64
N ARG A 74 4.07 -4.91 9.93
CA ARG A 74 3.64 -6.17 10.53
C ARG A 74 2.15 -6.11 10.82
N SER A 75 1.38 -6.96 10.17
CA SER A 75 -0.01 -7.24 10.51
C SER A 75 -0.09 -8.38 11.52
N LEU A 76 -0.87 -8.18 12.58
CA LEU A 76 -1.11 -9.19 13.61
C LEU A 76 -1.73 -10.49 13.07
N SER A 77 -2.56 -10.38 12.03
CA SER A 77 -3.27 -11.50 11.40
C SER A 77 -2.59 -12.04 10.14
N SER A 78 -1.81 -11.17 9.47
CA SER A 78 -1.41 -11.37 8.07
C SER A 78 0.11 -11.35 7.86
N GLY A 79 0.91 -11.28 8.93
CA GLY A 79 2.36 -11.33 8.85
C GLY A 79 3.01 -10.02 8.42
N GLU A 80 4.28 -10.09 8.01
CA GLU A 80 5.11 -8.94 7.63
C GLU A 80 5.09 -8.74 6.12
N PHE A 81 4.86 -7.51 5.65
CA PHE A 81 4.94 -7.17 4.22
C PHE A 81 5.52 -5.77 4.00
N GLU A 82 6.18 -5.60 2.86
CA GLU A 82 6.78 -4.34 2.42
C GLU A 82 5.75 -3.52 1.64
N LEU A 83 5.54 -2.27 2.06
CA LEU A 83 4.69 -1.29 1.40
C LEU A 83 5.53 -0.20 0.72
N GLU A 84 5.14 0.19 -0.49
CA GLU A 84 5.64 1.39 -1.15
C GLU A 84 4.68 2.56 -0.97
N THR A 85 5.13 3.59 -0.26
CA THR A 85 4.30 4.72 0.14
C THR A 85 4.82 6.01 -0.46
N GLY A 86 3.95 6.86 -0.98
CA GLY A 86 4.34 8.18 -1.48
C GLY A 86 4.50 9.21 -0.36
N ARG A 87 5.26 10.28 -0.63
CA ARG A 87 5.41 11.42 0.29
C ARG A 87 5.17 12.74 -0.46
N ASP A 88 4.75 13.77 0.26
CA ASP A 88 4.71 15.15 -0.25
C ASP A 88 6.06 15.87 -0.10
N ARG A 89 6.27 16.92 -0.90
CA ARG A 89 7.52 17.69 -0.88
C ARG A 89 7.64 18.55 0.39
N LEU A 90 6.51 19.05 0.89
CA LEU A 90 6.47 19.89 2.08
C LEU A 90 6.58 19.09 3.39
N GLY A 91 6.42 17.76 3.35
CA GLY A 91 6.46 16.89 4.53
C GLY A 91 5.24 17.02 5.44
N THR A 92 4.18 17.66 4.96
CA THR A 92 2.94 17.97 5.69
C THR A 92 1.93 16.83 5.65
N PHE A 93 2.05 15.93 4.68
CA PHE A 93 1.11 14.82 4.51
C PHE A 93 1.22 13.84 5.69
N ASP A 94 0.11 13.54 6.36
CA ASP A 94 0.04 12.54 7.42
C ASP A 94 -0.98 11.45 7.05
N PRO A 95 -0.54 10.26 6.59
CA PRO A 95 -1.42 9.18 6.16
C PRO A 95 -2.22 8.61 7.33
N LYS A 96 -3.51 8.33 7.11
CA LYS A 96 -4.41 7.80 8.16
C LYS A 96 -4.43 6.28 8.17
N VAL A 97 -4.36 5.66 6.98
CA VAL A 97 -4.39 4.19 6.84
C VAL A 97 -3.18 3.54 7.54
N VAL A 98 -1.98 4.06 7.28
CA VAL A 98 -0.76 3.63 7.97
C VAL A 98 0.02 4.85 8.44
N PRO A 99 -0.17 5.27 9.71
CA PRO A 99 0.49 6.44 10.28
C PRO A 99 2.02 6.41 10.16
N LYS A 100 2.62 7.61 10.21
CA LYS A 100 4.08 7.76 10.19
C LYS A 100 4.70 6.96 11.33
N ARG A 101 5.77 6.22 11.01
CA ARG A 101 6.55 5.39 11.95
C ARG A 101 5.78 4.22 12.61
N GLN A 102 4.50 4.01 12.29
CA GLN A 102 3.76 2.85 12.78
C GLN A 102 4.19 1.58 12.05
N LEU A 103 4.80 0.63 12.75
CA LEU A 103 5.27 -0.64 12.17
C LEU A 103 4.28 -1.79 12.37
N ILE A 104 3.29 -1.64 13.25
CA ILE A 104 2.31 -2.68 13.58
C ILE A 104 0.93 -2.17 13.18
N ILE A 105 0.23 -2.92 12.33
CA ILE A 105 -1.17 -2.69 11.98
C ILE A 105 -2.02 -3.80 12.59
N THR A 106 -3.14 -3.42 13.19
CA THR A 106 -4.07 -4.34 13.85
C THR A 106 -4.96 -5.03 12.84
#